data_AF-A0A7C1SW37-F1
#
_entry.id   AF-A0A7C1SW37-F1
#
_cell.length_a   1.000
_cell.length_b   1.000
_cell.length_c   1.000
_cell.angle_alpha   90.00
_cell.angle_beta   90.00
_cell.angle_gamma   90.00
#
_symmetry.space_group_name_H-M   'P 1'
#
loop_
_entity.id
_entity.type
_entity.pdbx_description
1 polymer ?
#
loop_
_entity_poly.entity_id
_entity_poly.type
_entity_poly.pdbx_seq_one_letter_code
_entity_poly.pdbx_strand_id
1 'polypeptide(L)'
;MSTASVPLPNWINYALLPLINLTLAFLVSGLVVWIIGENPWEALKLMLEGALGSGEGIGFTLFYATNFIFTGLSVAVAYHAGLFNIGSEGQAYLGGLGAALAALALDHYVPWYVTMPFAIMAAALSGAAWAFIPAWLQAKRGSHIVITTIMFNFIGAALMVYLLVNVLIVPGKMAP
;
A
#
# COMPACT_ATOMS: atom_id res chain seq x y z
N MET A 1 35.80 -5.49 -3.00
CA MET A 1 36.27 -4.38 -2.14
C MET A 1 35.10 -3.45 -1.91
N SER A 2 34.46 -3.54 -0.74
CA SER A 2 33.44 -2.57 -0.33
C SER A 2 34.17 -1.25 -0.10
N THR A 3 33.97 -0.27 -0.96
CA THR A 3 34.46 1.09 -0.69
C THR A 3 33.78 1.53 0.59
N ALA A 4 34.56 1.73 1.67
CA ALA A 4 34.06 2.31 2.90
C ALA A 4 33.36 3.63 2.54
N SER A 5 32.03 3.63 2.52
CA SER A 5 31.26 4.85 2.38
C SER A 5 31.58 5.68 3.60
N VAL A 6 32.31 6.78 3.41
CA VAL A 6 32.47 7.78 4.46
C VAL A 6 31.05 8.14 4.91
N PRO A 7 30.66 7.85 6.16
CA PRO A 7 29.30 8.09 6.59
C PRO A 7 29.06 9.59 6.51
N LEU A 8 28.17 9.99 5.60
CA LEU A 8 27.83 11.38 5.42
C LEU A 8 27.22 11.91 6.72
N PRO A 9 27.51 13.17 7.10
CA PRO A 9 26.85 13.82 8.21
C PRO A 9 25.33 13.67 8.12
N ASN A 10 24.67 13.43 9.27
CA ASN A 10 23.23 13.15 9.33
C ASN A 10 22.36 14.23 8.64
N TRP A 11 22.77 15.50 8.68
CA TRP A 11 22.05 16.59 8.01
C TRP A 11 22.05 16.46 6.48
N ILE A 12 23.09 15.84 5.90
CA ILE A 12 23.14 15.57 4.46
C ILE A 12 22.12 14.50 4.10
N ASN A 13 22.05 13.42 4.88
CA ASN A 13 21.13 12.31 4.63
C ASN A 13 19.66 12.68 4.85
N TYR A 14 19.36 13.44 5.91
CA TYR A 14 17.97 13.73 6.30
C TYR A 14 17.42 15.04 5.72
N ALA A 15 18.26 16.00 5.34
CA ALA A 15 17.79 17.28 4.81
C ALA A 15 18.29 17.54 3.39
N LEU A 16 19.61 17.52 3.16
CA LEU A 16 20.18 17.95 1.88
C LEU A 16 19.78 17.02 0.72
N LEU A 17 19.92 15.70 0.90
CA LEU A 17 19.59 14.72 -0.14
C LEU A 17 18.10 14.75 -0.50
N PRO A 18 17.14 14.70 0.45
CA PRO A 18 15.73 14.84 0.13
C PRO A 18 15.41 16.17 -0.57
N LEU A 19 15.99 17.29 -0.14
CA LEU A 19 15.74 18.59 -0.73
C LEU A 19 16.25 18.67 -2.18
N ILE A 20 17.45 18.17 -2.45
CA ILE A 20 18.01 18.08 -3.81
C ILE A 20 17.13 17.19 -4.68
N ASN A 21 16.73 16.01 -4.19
CA ASN A 21 15.88 15.09 -4.94
C ASN A 21 14.52 15.70 -5.25
N LEU A 22 13.89 16.38 -4.28
CA LEU A 22 12.60 17.05 -4.47
C LEU A 22 12.72 18.19 -5.49
N THR A 23 13.79 18.99 -5.40
CA THR A 23 14.04 20.10 -6.32
C THR A 23 14.28 19.58 -7.74
N LEU A 24 15.11 18.55 -7.91
CA LEU A 24 15.35 17.93 -9.21
C LEU A 24 14.08 17.30 -9.79
N ALA A 25 13.30 16.59 -8.96
CA ALA A 25 12.03 16.01 -9.38
C ALA A 25 11.07 17.10 -9.87
N PHE A 26 10.97 18.21 -9.14
CA PHE A 26 10.15 19.36 -9.55
C PHE A 26 10.67 20.04 -10.83
N LEU A 27 11.98 20.20 -10.99
CA LEU A 27 12.55 20.79 -12.21
C LEU A 27 12.25 19.93 -13.44
N VAL A 28 12.40 18.60 -13.31
CA VAL A 28 12.13 17.67 -14.41
C VAL A 28 10.63 17.59 -14.71
N SER A 29 9.79 17.38 -13.70
CA SER A 29 8.34 17.30 -13.90
C SER A 29 7.76 18.65 -14.34
N GLY A 30 8.24 19.75 -13.77
CA GLY A 30 7.86 21.11 -14.14
C GLY A 30 8.27 21.47 -15.56
N LEU A 31 9.42 21.01 -16.04
CA LEU A 31 9.80 21.19 -17.44
C LEU A 31 8.82 20.48 -18.38
N VAL A 32 8.34 19.29 -18.03
CA VAL A 32 7.29 18.60 -18.81
C VAL A 32 5.98 19.39 -18.80
N VAL A 33 5.54 19.87 -17.63
CA VAL A 33 4.32 20.70 -17.50
C VAL A 33 4.43 21.96 -18.37
N TRP A 34 5.61 22.60 -18.35
CA TRP A 34 5.87 23.79 -19.14
C TRP A 34 5.87 23.52 -20.66
N ILE A 35 6.45 22.39 -21.10
CA ILE A 35 6.42 21.98 -22.52
C ILE A 35 4.99 21.75 -23.02
N ILE A 36 4.08 21.28 -22.16
CA ILE A 36 2.66 21.08 -22.48
C ILE A 36 1.90 22.43 -22.56
N GLY A 37 2.53 23.53 -22.16
CA GLY A 37 1.97 24.89 -22.20
C GLY A 37 1.34 25.34 -20.88
N GLU A 38 1.44 24.52 -19.83
CA GLU A 38 0.87 24.79 -18.51
C GLU A 38 1.90 25.41 -17.55
N ASN A 39 1.44 26.09 -16.50
CA ASN A 39 2.33 26.70 -15.50
C ASN A 39 2.73 25.69 -14.41
N PRO A 40 4.03 25.34 -14.27
CA PRO A 40 4.49 24.38 -13.25
C PRO A 40 4.23 24.82 -11.81
N TRP A 41 4.27 26.13 -11.58
CA TRP A 41 4.02 26.70 -10.25
C TRP A 41 2.54 26.62 -9.87
N GLU A 42 1.66 26.79 -10.84
CA GLU A 42 0.23 26.61 -10.66
C GLU A 42 -0.12 25.14 -10.41
N ALA A 43 0.47 24.22 -11.19
CA ALA A 43 0.35 22.79 -10.94
C ALA A 43 0.79 22.40 -9.52
N LEU A 44 1.93 22.94 -9.04
CA LEU A 44 2.38 22.71 -7.67
C LEU A 44 1.39 23.23 -6.62
N LYS A 45 0.86 24.44 -6.82
CA LYS A 45 -0.16 25.00 -5.92
C LYS A 45 -1.41 24.14 -5.86
N LEU A 46 -1.91 23.70 -7.02
CA LEU A 46 -3.09 22.83 -7.09
C LEU A 46 -2.85 21.49 -6.40
N MET A 47 -1.66 20.91 -6.53
CA MET A 47 -1.30 19.69 -5.80
C MET A 47 -1.28 19.91 -4.28
N LEU A 48 -0.70 21.04 -3.82
CA LEU A 48 -0.65 21.37 -2.40
C LEU A 48 -2.03 21.71 -1.83
N GLU A 49 -2.86 22.44 -2.56
CA GLU A 49 -4.24 22.75 -2.18
C GLU A 49 -5.12 21.49 -2.19
N GLY A 50 -4.94 20.60 -3.16
CA GLY A 50 -5.63 19.30 -3.18
C GLY A 50 -5.27 18.41 -2.00
N ALA A 51 -4.00 18.42 -1.58
CA ALA A 51 -3.52 17.60 -0.47
C ALA A 51 -3.80 18.21 0.92
N LEU A 52 -3.69 19.53 1.07
CA LEU A 52 -3.69 20.22 2.38
C LEU A 52 -4.71 21.35 2.50
N GLY A 53 -5.31 21.80 1.40
CA GLY A 53 -6.18 22.98 1.36
C GLY A 53 -7.58 22.74 1.94
N SER A 54 -8.02 21.50 2.08
CA SER A 54 -9.32 21.15 2.65
C SER A 54 -9.19 20.04 3.71
N GLY A 55 -10.17 19.97 4.62
CA GLY A 55 -10.24 18.87 5.60
C GLY A 55 -10.34 17.49 4.95
N GLU A 56 -11.00 17.40 3.80
CA GLU A 56 -11.06 16.18 2.98
C GLU A 56 -9.70 15.82 2.37
N GLY A 57 -8.99 16.80 1.81
CA GLY A 57 -7.65 16.60 1.24
C GLY A 57 -6.66 16.08 2.27
N ILE A 58 -6.69 16.66 3.47
CA ILE A 58 -5.88 16.17 4.60
C ILE A 58 -6.28 14.74 4.98
N GLY A 59 -7.59 14.46 5.02
CA GLY A 59 -8.11 13.12 5.29
C GLY A 59 -7.60 12.08 4.31
N PHE A 60 -7.66 12.34 3.00
CA PHE A 60 -7.11 11.45 1.98
C PHE A 60 -5.59 11.33 2.06
N THR A 61 -4.89 12.44 2.31
CA THR A 61 -3.43 12.44 2.47
C THR A 61 -3.02 11.51 3.62
N LEU A 62 -3.68 11.61 4.77
CA LEU A 62 -3.42 10.74 5.93
C LEU A 62 -3.82 9.29 5.65
N PHE A 63 -4.92 9.06 4.93
CA PHE A 63 -5.37 7.73 4.53
C PHE A 63 -4.31 7.02 3.67
N TYR A 64 -3.82 7.67 2.61
CA TYR A 64 -2.78 7.10 1.75
C TYR A 64 -1.44 6.97 2.46
N ALA A 65 -1.04 7.98 3.25
CA ALA A 65 0.21 7.93 4.02
C ALA A 65 0.22 6.74 4.98
N THR A 66 -0.89 6.50 5.69
CA THR A 66 -1.04 5.36 6.60
C THR A 66 -0.83 4.05 5.84
N ASN A 67 -1.50 3.88 4.70
CA ASN A 67 -1.36 2.67 3.88
C ASN A 67 0.09 2.45 3.43
N PHE A 68 0.77 3.49 2.93
CA PHE A 68 2.17 3.39 2.52
C PHE A 68 3.12 3.07 3.67
N ILE A 69 2.93 3.67 4.84
CA ILE A 69 3.75 3.41 6.03
C ILE A 69 3.59 1.96 6.47
N PHE A 70 2.35 1.46 6.60
CA PHE A 70 2.11 0.08 7.03
C PHE A 70 2.56 -0.94 5.98
N THR A 71 2.41 -0.63 4.70
CA THR A 71 2.94 -1.47 3.62
C THR A 71 4.45 -1.56 3.69
N GLY A 72 5.15 -0.43 3.84
CA GLY A 72 6.60 -0.41 4.03
C GLY A 72 7.04 -1.15 5.29
N LEU A 73 6.32 -0.98 6.41
CA LEU A 73 6.58 -1.70 7.65
C LEU A 73 6.43 -3.22 7.49
N SER A 74 5.41 -3.69 6.76
CA SER A 74 5.20 -5.12 6.49
C SER A 74 6.41 -5.75 5.78
N VAL A 75 6.97 -5.04 4.79
CA VAL A 75 8.16 -5.47 4.04
C VAL A 75 9.40 -5.40 4.93
N ALA A 76 9.55 -4.33 5.72
CA ALA A 76 10.68 -4.17 6.63
C ALA A 76 10.75 -5.30 7.67
N VAL A 77 9.60 -5.72 8.22
CA VAL A 77 9.51 -6.84 9.17
C VAL A 77 9.88 -8.17 8.49
N ALA A 78 9.37 -8.43 7.29
CA ALA A 78 9.73 -9.64 6.54
C ALA A 78 11.23 -9.70 6.19
N TYR A 79 11.80 -8.55 5.84
CA TYR A 79 13.22 -8.43 5.50
C TYR A 79 14.14 -8.70 6.70
N HIS A 80 13.73 -8.33 7.93
CA HIS A 80 14.46 -8.69 9.15
C HIS A 80 14.51 -10.21 9.38
N ALA A 81 13.55 -10.97 8.85
CA ALA A 81 13.56 -12.43 8.87
C ALA A 81 14.34 -13.06 7.69
N GLY A 82 15.01 -12.25 6.86
CA GLY A 82 15.76 -12.70 5.68
C GLY A 82 14.87 -13.08 4.49
N LEU A 83 13.58 -12.73 4.52
CA LEU A 83 12.63 -13.04 3.44
C LEU A 83 12.33 -11.78 2.64
N PHE A 84 12.69 -11.81 1.35
CA PHE A 84 12.32 -10.75 0.42
C PHE A 84 10.92 -11.00 -0.16
N ASN A 85 9.90 -10.59 0.60
CA ASN A 85 8.48 -10.73 0.25
C ASN A 85 8.00 -9.50 -0.54
N ILE A 86 7.52 -9.70 -1.77
CA ILE A 86 6.92 -8.64 -2.62
C ILE A 86 5.39 -8.88 -2.76
N GLY A 87 4.82 -9.77 -1.95
CA GLY A 87 3.42 -10.19 -1.99
C GLY A 87 2.46 -9.30 -1.20
N SER A 88 2.92 -8.14 -0.72
CA SER A 88 2.14 -7.27 0.18
C SER A 88 0.83 -6.81 -0.45
N GLU A 89 0.79 -6.64 -1.77
CA GLU A 89 -0.43 -6.25 -2.49
C GLU A 89 -1.53 -7.33 -2.41
N GLY A 90 -1.18 -8.59 -2.73
CA GLY A 90 -2.08 -9.73 -2.59
C GLY A 90 -2.55 -9.94 -1.15
N GLN A 91 -1.63 -9.78 -0.19
CA GLN A 91 -1.96 -9.87 1.24
C GLN A 91 -2.90 -8.74 1.67
N ALA A 92 -2.71 -7.53 1.15
CA ALA A 92 -3.59 -6.39 1.42
C ALA A 92 -4.99 -6.59 0.82
N TYR A 93 -5.11 -7.15 -0.38
CA TYR A 93 -6.40 -7.50 -0.97
C TYR A 93 -7.20 -8.45 -0.07
N LEU A 94 -6.60 -9.57 0.33
CA LEU A 94 -7.28 -10.56 1.18
C LEU A 94 -7.48 -10.05 2.61
N GLY A 95 -6.56 -9.25 3.14
CA GLY A 95 -6.73 -8.58 4.42
C GLY A 95 -7.90 -7.60 4.40
N GLY A 96 -8.03 -6.78 3.34
CA GLY A 96 -9.16 -5.88 3.14
C GLY A 96 -10.49 -6.63 3.03
N LEU A 97 -10.51 -7.76 2.31
CA LEU A 97 -11.68 -8.65 2.26
C LEU A 97 -12.06 -9.16 3.66
N GLY A 98 -11.09 -9.63 4.45
CA GLY A 98 -11.31 -10.08 5.83
C GLY A 98 -11.91 -8.98 6.71
N ALA A 99 -11.35 -7.77 6.66
CA ALA A 99 -11.91 -6.61 7.36
C ALA A 99 -13.34 -6.29 6.92
N ALA A 100 -13.60 -6.27 5.60
CA ALA A 100 -14.91 -5.94 5.05
C ALA A 100 -15.97 -6.96 5.48
N LEU A 101 -15.67 -8.26 5.38
CA LEU A 101 -16.58 -9.32 5.80
C LEU A 101 -16.88 -9.28 7.30
N ALA A 102 -15.85 -9.03 8.14
CA ALA A 102 -16.05 -8.88 9.58
C ALA A 102 -16.89 -7.65 9.93
N ALA A 103 -16.66 -6.53 9.25
CA ALA A 103 -17.44 -5.31 9.42
C ALA A 103 -18.92 -5.55 9.05
N LEU A 104 -19.17 -6.10 7.86
CA LEU A 104 -20.53 -6.39 7.39
C LEU A 104 -21.26 -7.42 8.26
N ALA A 105 -20.55 -8.43 8.77
CA ALA A 105 -21.14 -9.44 9.64
C ALA A 105 -21.54 -8.90 11.01
N LEU A 106 -20.85 -7.87 11.52
CA LEU A 106 -21.03 -7.34 12.87
C LEU A 106 -21.81 -6.01 12.93
N ASP A 107 -21.96 -5.31 11.81
CA ASP A 107 -22.54 -3.95 11.71
C ASP A 107 -23.89 -3.80 12.41
N HIS A 108 -24.75 -4.82 12.35
CA HIS A 108 -26.10 -4.78 12.93
C HIS A 108 -26.16 -5.24 14.39
N TYR A 109 -25.09 -5.86 14.90
CA TYR A 109 -25.08 -6.51 16.21
C TYR A 109 -24.32 -5.72 17.26
N VAL A 110 -23.24 -5.04 16.87
CA VAL A 110 -22.35 -4.35 17.80
C VAL A 110 -21.91 -3.00 17.24
N PRO A 111 -21.65 -2.01 18.11
CA PRO A 111 -21.18 -0.70 17.70
C PRO A 111 -19.76 -0.74 17.14
N TRP A 112 -19.41 0.29 16.36
CA TRP A 112 -18.16 0.36 15.58
C TRP A 112 -16.88 0.09 16.38
N TYR A 113 -16.82 0.51 17.65
CA TYR A 113 -15.65 0.34 18.50
C TYR A 113 -15.40 -1.11 18.92
N VAL A 114 -16.43 -1.98 18.86
CA VAL A 114 -16.29 -3.42 19.03
C VAL A 114 -15.97 -4.08 17.69
N THR A 115 -16.64 -3.65 16.62
CA THR A 115 -16.40 -4.14 15.26
C THR A 115 -14.96 -3.93 14.80
N MET A 116 -14.36 -2.79 15.14
CA MET A 116 -13.02 -2.39 14.70
C MET A 116 -11.92 -3.39 15.12
N PRO A 117 -11.76 -3.79 16.41
CA PRO A 117 -10.84 -4.85 16.80
C PRO A 117 -11.03 -6.17 16.03
N PHE A 118 -12.28 -6.61 15.83
CA PHE A 118 -12.56 -7.84 15.09
C PHE A 118 -12.21 -7.72 13.60
N ALA A 119 -12.48 -6.57 12.98
CA ALA A 119 -12.09 -6.31 11.60
C ALA A 119 -10.57 -6.29 11.42
N ILE A 120 -9.83 -5.71 12.38
CA ILE A 120 -8.36 -5.73 12.38
C ILE A 120 -7.84 -7.18 12.49
N MET A 121 -8.39 -7.97 13.41
CA MET A 121 -8.01 -9.38 13.55
C MET A 121 -8.34 -10.19 12.30
N ALA A 122 -9.53 -10.00 11.71
CA ALA A 122 -9.92 -10.67 10.48
C ALA A 122 -8.98 -10.30 9.33
N ALA A 123 -8.61 -9.03 9.17
CA ALA A 123 -7.64 -8.61 8.17
C ALA A 123 -6.27 -9.26 8.36
N ALA A 124 -5.77 -9.27 9.60
CA ALA A 124 -4.49 -9.89 9.91
C ALA A 124 -4.50 -11.40 9.61
N LEU A 125 -5.57 -12.11 9.98
CA LEU A 125 -5.71 -13.54 9.72
C LEU A 125 -5.86 -13.85 8.23
N SER A 126 -6.67 -13.10 7.49
CA SER A 126 -6.84 -13.29 6.04
C SER A 126 -5.55 -12.98 5.27
N GLY A 127 -4.85 -11.90 5.62
CA GLY A 127 -3.55 -11.58 5.04
C GLY A 127 -2.50 -12.65 5.35
N ALA A 128 -2.45 -13.13 6.60
CA ALA A 128 -1.55 -14.21 7.01
C ALA A 128 -1.87 -15.53 6.30
N ALA A 129 -3.14 -15.88 6.15
CA ALA A 129 -3.58 -17.05 5.40
C ALA A 129 -3.17 -16.97 3.93
N TRP A 130 -3.22 -15.78 3.32
CA TRP A 130 -2.74 -15.57 1.95
C TRP A 130 -1.22 -15.71 1.85
N ALA A 131 -0.47 -15.09 2.77
CA ALA A 131 0.99 -15.19 2.82
C ALA A 131 1.50 -16.60 3.13
N PHE A 132 0.70 -17.39 3.86
CA PHE A 132 1.05 -18.76 4.23
C PHE A 132 1.27 -19.65 3.01
N ILE A 133 0.51 -19.45 1.92
CA ILE A 133 0.59 -20.32 0.74
C ILE A 133 1.97 -20.16 0.04
N PRO A 134 2.42 -18.94 -0.35
CA PRO A 134 3.78 -18.76 -0.89
C PRO A 134 4.88 -19.18 0.08
N ALA A 135 4.73 -18.91 1.38
CA ALA A 135 5.71 -19.31 2.40
C ALA A 135 5.84 -20.83 2.51
N TRP A 136 4.71 -21.56 2.50
CA TRP A 136 4.70 -23.01 2.50
C TRP A 136 5.32 -23.60 1.22
N LEU A 137 5.02 -23.02 0.05
CA LEU A 137 5.61 -23.43 -1.22
C LEU A 137 7.13 -23.23 -1.23
N GLN A 138 7.63 -22.14 -0.65
CA GLN A 138 9.06 -21.94 -0.46
C GLN A 138 9.64 -23.01 0.48
N ALA A 139 9.06 -23.19 1.66
CA ALA A 139 9.59 -24.09 2.68
C ALA A 139 9.58 -25.57 2.26
N LYS A 140 8.54 -26.01 1.55
CA LYS A 140 8.35 -27.42 1.20
C LYS A 140 8.88 -27.79 -0.19
N ARG A 141 8.78 -26.86 -1.16
CA ARG A 141 9.13 -27.13 -2.57
C ARG A 141 10.36 -26.36 -3.05
N GLY A 142 10.96 -25.52 -2.21
CA GLY A 142 12.10 -24.68 -2.62
C GLY A 142 11.72 -23.62 -3.66
N SER A 143 10.44 -23.23 -3.73
CA SER A 143 10.00 -22.22 -4.69
C SER A 143 10.59 -20.85 -4.35
N HIS A 144 10.99 -20.08 -5.36
CA HIS A 144 11.58 -18.75 -5.14
C HIS A 144 10.52 -17.77 -4.60
N ILE A 145 10.69 -17.31 -3.36
CA ILE A 145 9.68 -16.51 -2.64
C ILE A 145 9.26 -15.25 -3.38
N VAL A 146 10.20 -14.57 -4.04
CA VAL A 146 9.92 -13.36 -4.80
C VAL A 146 8.95 -13.65 -5.96
N ILE A 147 9.22 -14.70 -6.73
CA ILE A 147 8.41 -15.02 -7.92
C ILE A 147 7.03 -15.51 -7.48
N THR A 148 6.96 -16.40 -6.49
CA THR A 148 5.68 -16.91 -6.01
C THR A 148 4.83 -15.80 -5.39
N THR A 149 5.40 -14.89 -4.62
CA THR A 149 4.66 -13.78 -4.03
C THR A 149 4.16 -12.77 -5.07
N ILE A 150 4.95 -12.46 -6.11
CA ILE A 150 4.50 -11.61 -7.23
C ILE A 150 3.33 -12.28 -7.98
N MET A 151 3.43 -13.57 -8.29
CA MET A 151 2.35 -14.31 -8.97
C MET A 151 1.07 -14.33 -8.13
N PHE A 152 1.20 -14.46 -6.82
CA PHE A 152 0.06 -14.42 -5.90
C PHE A 152 -0.59 -13.04 -5.79
N ASN A 153 0.09 -11.93 -6.11
CA ASN A 153 -0.57 -10.62 -6.22
C ASN A 153 -1.59 -10.63 -7.35
N PHE A 154 -1.21 -11.13 -8.54
CA PHE A 154 -2.13 -11.22 -9.68
C PHE A 154 -3.30 -12.17 -9.42
N ILE A 155 -3.05 -13.32 -8.79
CA ILE A 155 -4.12 -14.24 -8.38
C ILE A 155 -5.05 -13.56 -7.38
N GLY A 156 -4.50 -12.82 -6.41
CA GLY A 156 -5.29 -12.07 -5.43
C GLY A 156 -6.17 -11.01 -6.08
N ALA A 157 -5.62 -10.23 -7.01
CA ALA A 157 -6.37 -9.22 -7.76
C ALA A 157 -7.51 -9.86 -8.57
N ALA A 158 -7.23 -10.94 -9.31
CA ALA A 158 -8.25 -11.66 -10.07
C ALA A 158 -9.35 -12.26 -9.17
N LEU A 159 -8.95 -12.82 -8.02
CA LEU A 159 -9.89 -13.35 -7.03
C LEU A 159 -10.78 -12.24 -6.45
N MET A 160 -10.20 -11.09 -6.10
CA MET A 160 -10.96 -9.95 -5.60
C MET A 160 -12.00 -9.45 -6.61
N VAL A 161 -11.60 -9.30 -7.88
CA VAL A 161 -12.53 -8.91 -8.95
C VAL A 161 -13.66 -9.92 -9.05
N TYR A 162 -13.36 -11.22 -9.06
CA TYR A 162 -14.38 -12.27 -9.11
C TYR A 162 -15.36 -12.18 -7.93
N LEU A 163 -14.85 -12.05 -6.70
CA LEU A 163 -15.67 -11.98 -5.50
C LEU A 163 -16.55 -10.73 -5.47
N LEU A 164 -15.99 -9.57 -5.81
CA LEU A 164 -16.75 -8.31 -5.80
C LEU A 164 -17.85 -8.29 -6.86
N VAL A 165 -17.57 -8.79 -8.07
CA VAL A 165 -18.50 -8.72 -9.19
C VAL A 165 -19.56 -9.82 -9.12
N ASN A 166 -19.21 -11.04 -8.70
CA ASN A 166 -20.11 -12.20 -8.82
C ASN A 166 -20.70 -12.67 -7.49
N VAL A 167 -20.05 -12.38 -6.35
CA VAL A 167 -20.45 -12.95 -5.05
C VAL A 167 -20.98 -11.88 -4.09
N LEU A 168 -20.29 -10.75 -3.98
CA LEU A 168 -20.57 -9.69 -3.00
C LEU A 168 -21.34 -8.51 -3.59
N ILE A 169 -21.63 -8.53 -4.89
CA ILE A 169 -22.40 -7.48 -5.55
C ILE A 169 -23.81 -7.40 -4.95
N VAL A 170 -24.27 -6.18 -4.67
CA VAL A 170 -25.65 -5.97 -4.21
C VAL A 170 -26.60 -6.26 -5.37
N PRO A 171 -27.61 -7.13 -5.20
CA PRO A 171 -28.56 -7.45 -6.27
C PRO A 171 -29.18 -6.19 -6.89
N GLY A 172 -29.11 -6.07 -8.22
CA GLY A 172 -29.70 -4.94 -8.96
C GLY A 172 -28.82 -3.69 -9.07
N LYS A 173 -27.59 -3.69 -8.56
CA LYS A 173 -26.61 -2.63 -8.83
C LYS A 173 -25.55 -3.14 -9.80
N MET A 174 -25.28 -2.37 -10.86
CA MET A 174 -24.08 -2.58 -11.67
C MET A 174 -22.90 -1.97 -10.91
N ALA A 175 -21.93 -2.80 -10.52
CA ALA A 175 -20.62 -2.31 -10.14
C ALA A 175 -19.87 -1.91 -11.43
N PRO A 176 -19.15 -0.78 -11.47
CA PRO A 176 -18.19 -0.53 -12.53
C PRO A 176 -17.05 -1.55 -12.51
#